data_AF-E6QQ45-F1
#
_entry.id   AF-E6QQ45-F1
#
_cell.length_a   1.000
_cell.length_b   1.000
_cell.length_c   1.000
_cell.angle_alpha   90.00
_cell.angle_beta   90.00
_cell.angle_gamma   90.00
#
_symmetry.space_group_name_H-M   'P 1'
#
loop_
_entity.id
_entity.type
_entity.pdbx_description
1 polymer ?
#
loop_
_entity_poly.entity_id
_entity_poly.type
_entity_poly.pdbx_seq_one_letter_code
_entity_poly.pdbx_strand_id
1 'polypeptide(L)' 'MRELERLVGEMESGQLTLEQSLLAYQNGAELLKFCQNTLDSARQQVEVLENTLLKPYIPVSVQRDD' A
#
# COMPACT_ATOMS: atom_id res chain seq x y z
N MET A 1 3.50 8.60 5.44
CA MET A 1 2.63 9.55 4.73
C MET A 1 2.84 11.00 5.16
N ARG A 2 2.81 11.35 6.46
CA ARG A 2 3.03 12.74 6.93
C ARG A 2 4.20 13.49 6.30
N GLU A 3 5.33 12.80 6.09
CA GLU A 3 6.50 13.44 5.49
C GLU A 3 6.31 13.75 3.99
N LEU A 4 5.61 12.88 3.25
CA LEU A 4 5.27 13.13 1.85
C LEU A 4 4.25 14.29 1.74
N GLU A 5 3.26 14.34 2.63
CA GLU A 5 2.27 15.43 2.68
C GLU A 5 2.92 16.78 2.98
N ARG A 6 3.86 16.82 3.95
CA ARG A 6 4.65 18.02 4.26
C ARG A 6 5.44 18.49 3.04
N LEU A 7 6.13 17.57 2.37
CA LEU A 7 6.95 17.85 1.20
C LEU A 7 6.12 18.38 0.03
N VAL A 8 4.94 17.80 -0.22
CA VAL A 8 4.01 18.29 -1.24
C VAL A 8 3.55 19.70 -0.91
N GLY A 9 3.20 19.99 0.34
CA GLY A 9 2.83 21.34 0.77
C GLY A 9 3.95 22.37 0.57
N GLU A 10 5.20 21.98 0.78
CA GLU A 10 6.36 22.83 0.51
C GLU A 10 6.56 23.08 -0.99
N MET A 11 6.39 22.05 -1.83
CA MET A 11 6.47 22.18 -3.28
C MET A 11 5.36 23.06 -3.86
N GLU A 12 4.15 22.97 -3.31
CA GLU A 12 2.99 23.76 -3.73
C GLU A 12 3.04 25.22 -3.23
N SER A 13 3.88 25.52 -2.23
CA SER A 13 4.04 26.89 -1.71
C SER A 13 4.65 27.86 -2.71
N GLY A 14 5.35 27.35 -3.73
CA GLY A 14 6.07 28.14 -4.73
C GLY A 14 7.31 28.87 -4.18
N GLN A 15 7.74 28.58 -2.95
CA GLN A 15 8.86 29.27 -2.28
C GLN A 15 10.22 28.59 -2.52
N LEU A 16 10.23 27.40 -3.13
CA LEU A 16 11.45 26.64 -3.35
C LEU A 16 12.25 27.21 -4.52
N THR A 17 13.57 27.29 -4.34
CA THR A 17 14.48 27.47 -5.48
C THR A 17 14.45 26.26 -6.39
N LEU A 18 15.01 26.37 -7.59
CA LEU A 18 15.12 25.24 -8.51
C LEU A 18 15.87 24.05 -7.89
N GLU A 19 16.99 24.31 -7.21
CA GLU A 19 17.78 23.26 -6.54
C GLU A 19 16.99 22.59 -5.42
N GLN A 20 16.27 23.38 -4.60
CA GLN A 20 15.40 22.84 -3.56
C GLN A 20 14.24 22.04 -4.14
N SER A 21 13.69 22.47 -5.28
CA SER A 21 12.61 21.75 -5.98
C SER A 21 13.08 20.40 -6.52
N LEU A 22 14.30 20.33 -7.05
CA LEU A 22 14.90 19.08 -7.51
C LEU A 22 15.14 18.11 -6.35
N LEU A 23 15.66 18.61 -5.22
CA LEU A 23 15.85 17.81 -4.02
C LEU A 23 14.52 17.32 -3.44
N ALA A 24 13.52 18.20 -3.38
CA ALA A 24 12.18 17.84 -2.92
C ALA A 24 11.55 16.75 -3.82
N TYR A 25 11.68 16.87 -5.13
CA TYR A 25 11.21 15.84 -6.05
C TYR A 25 11.89 14.49 -5.81
N GLN A 26 13.21 14.47 -5.64
CA GLN A 26 13.97 13.24 -5.42
C GLN A 26 13.55 12.56 -4.10
N ASN A 27 13.43 13.33 -3.02
CA ASN A 27 12.95 12.83 -1.74
C ASN A 27 11.50 12.32 -1.83
N GLY A 28 10.63 13.03 -2.56
CA GLY A 28 9.25 12.65 -2.77
C GLY A 28 9.11 11.33 -3.52
N ALA A 29 9.94 11.11 -4.55
CA ALA A 29 9.97 9.85 -5.30
C ALA A 29 10.38 8.66 -4.42
N GLU A 30 11.36 8.84 -3.54
CA GLU A 30 11.78 7.79 -2.61
C GLU A 30 10.70 7.46 -1.58
N LEU A 31 10.08 8.48 -0.99
CA LEU A 31 8.98 8.32 -0.04
C LEU A 31 7.77 7.63 -0.68
N LEU A 32 7.45 7.98 -1.93
CA LEU A 32 6.36 7.35 -2.67
C LEU A 32 6.64 5.87 -2.91
N LYS A 33 7.86 5.52 -3.36
CA LYS A 33 8.28 4.13 -3.56
C LYS A 33 8.19 3.33 -2.26
N PHE A 34 8.63 3.89 -1.14
CA PHE A 34 8.49 3.27 0.16
C PHE A 34 7.03 3.01 0.54
N CYS A 35 6.15 3.99 0.35
CA CYS A 35 4.73 3.84 0.65
C CYS A 35 4.08 2.74 -0.20
N GLN A 36 4.39 2.70 -1.50
CA GLN A 36 3.86 1.68 -2.40
C GLN A 36 4.29 0.28 -1.98
N ASN A 37 5.59 0.07 -1.68
CA ASN A 37 6.10 -1.21 -1.21
C ASN A 37 5.43 -1.64 0.11
N THR A 38 5.18 -0.69 1.01
CA THR A 38 4.50 -0.97 2.28
C THR A 38 3.06 -1.44 2.05
N LEU A 39 2.33 -0.76 1.16
CA LEU A 39 0.97 -1.15 0.80
C LEU A 39 0.92 -2.52 0.13
N ASP A 40 1.88 -2.82 -0.75
CA ASP A 40 1.91 -4.09 -1.46
C ASP A 40 2.24 -5.26 -0.51
N SER A 41 3.15 -5.05 0.44
CA SER A 41 3.40 -6.02 1.51
C SER A 41 2.17 -6.24 2.38
N ALA A 42 1.45 -5.18 2.75
CA ALA A 42 0.22 -5.30 3.54
C ALA A 42 -0.87 -6.07 2.77
N ARG A 43 -1.04 -5.78 1.47
CA ARG A 43 -1.97 -6.52 0.60
C ARG A 43 -1.65 -8.01 0.55
N GLN A 44 -0.37 -8.35 0.35
CA GLN A 44 0.07 -9.74 0.33
C GLN A 44 -0.21 -10.46 1.65
N GLN A 45 0.01 -9.79 2.78
CA GLN A 45 -0.30 -10.36 4.10
C GLN A 45 -1.79 -10.65 4.27
N VAL A 46 -2.66 -9.74 3.81
CA VAL A 46 -4.12 -9.95 3.84
C VAL A 46 -4.50 -11.16 2.98
N GLU A 47 -3.97 -11.25 1.75
CA GLU A 47 -4.27 -12.36 0.84
C GLU A 47 -3.86 -13.72 1.43
N VAL A 48 -2.69 -13.81 2.08
CA VAL A 48 -2.26 -15.04 2.76
C VAL A 48 -3.21 -15.39 3.90
N LEU A 49 -3.64 -14.42 4.69
CA LEU A 49 -4.58 -14.65 5.80
C LEU A 49 -5.95 -15.11 5.30
N GLU A 50 -6.49 -14.49 4.26
CA GLU A 50 -7.76 -14.88 3.64
C GLU A 50 -7.70 -16.32 3.12
N ASN A 51 -6.63 -16.67 2.38
CA ASN A 51 -6.43 -18.03 1.88
C ASN A 51 -6.20 -19.07 2.99
N THR A 52 -5.63 -18.66 4.13
CA THR A 52 -5.42 -19.54 5.28
C THR A 52 -6.71 -19.76 6.09
N LEU A 53 -7.58 -18.73 6.17
CA LEU A 53 -8.81 -18.77 6.94
C LEU A 53 -9.99 -19.40 6.18
N LEU A 54 -9.98 -19.34 4.85
CA LEU A 54 -10.97 -20.00 4.00
C LEU A 54 -10.72 -21.52 3.96
N LYS A 55 -11.25 -22.25 4.94
CA LYS A 55 -11.44 -23.70 4.78
C LYS A 55 -12.45 -23.94 3.66
N PRO A 56 -12.14 -24.77 2.65
CA PRO A 56 -13.11 -25.10 1.62
C PRO A 56 -14.35 -25.71 2.30
N TYR A 57 -15.51 -25.09 2.06
CA TYR A 57 -16.78 -25.67 2.42
C TYR A 57 -16.99 -26.90 1.55
N ILE A 58 -16.83 -28.08 2.13
CA ILE A 58 -17.21 -29.35 1.51
C ILE A 58 -18.65 -29.60 1.93
N PRO A 59 -19.66 -29.39 1.05
CA PRO A 59 -21.00 -29.80 1.36
C PRO A 59 -20.98 -31.32 1.52
N VAL A 60 -21.26 -31.81 2.73
CA VAL A 60 -21.54 -33.23 2.96
C VAL A 60 -22.78 -33.54 2.13
N SER A 61 -22.59 -34.27 1.03
CA SER A 61 -23.68 -34.84 0.28
C SER A 61 -24.43 -35.77 1.23
N VAL A 62 -25.58 -35.31 1.72
CA VAL A 62 -26.52 -36.14 2.46
C VAL A 62 -27.04 -37.18 1.47
N GLN A 63 -26.42 -38.35 1.48
CA GLN A 63 -27.01 -39.54 0.89
C GLN A 63 -28.28 -39.81 1.70
N ARG A 64 -29.44 -39.56 1.09
CA ARG A 64 -30.69 -40.16 1.55
C ARG A 64 -30.54 -41.65 1.24
N ASP A 65 -30.20 -42.43 2.27
CA ASP A 65 -30.41 -43.87 2.25
C ASP A 65 -31.90 -44.13 1.98
N ASP A 66 -32.16 -45.17 1.18
CA ASP A 66 -33.44 -45.61 0.62
C ASP A 66 -34.62 -45.64 1.61
#